data_AF-A0A258HHH3-F1
#
_entry.id   AF-A0A258HHH3-F1
#
_cell.length_a   1.000
_cell.length_b   1.000
_cell.length_c   1.000
_cell.angle_alpha   90.00
_cell.angle_beta   90.00
_cell.angle_gamma   90.00
#
_symmetry.space_group_name_H-M   'P 1'
#
loop_
_entity.id
_entity.type
_entity.pdbx_description
1 polymer ?
#
loop_
_entity_poly.entity_id
_entity_poly.type
_entity_poly.pdbx_seq_one_letter_code
_entity_poly.pdbx_strand_id
1 'polypeptide(L)' 'MAQEELNAACAMTWPELRRITPWGDSFEGFAPSGRTVEIERRYLWALDPEGAIIVEVEVRDAAAREGVETRAILHAPS' A
#
# COMPACT_ATOMS: atom_id res chain seq x y z
N MET A 1 -8.40 -7.99 -3.02
CA MET A 1 -7.53 -7.06 -3.78
C MET A 1 -6.85 -6.00 -2.93
N ALA A 2 -7.48 -4.90 -2.48
CA ALA A 2 -6.77 -3.86 -1.71
C ALA A 2 -6.03 -4.42 -0.47
N GLN A 3 -6.68 -5.32 0.28
CA GLN A 3 -6.04 -6.02 1.40
C GLN A 3 -4.94 -6.99 0.98
N GLU A 4 -5.05 -7.62 -0.20
CA GLU A 4 -4.01 -8.54 -0.71
C GLU A 4 -2.76 -7.74 -1.10
N GLU A 5 -2.94 -6.60 -1.76
CA GLU A 5 -1.86 -5.68 -2.11
C GLU A 5 -1.21 -5.07 -0.86
N LEU A 6 -1.99 -4.74 0.17
CA LEU A 6 -1.44 -4.33 1.47
C LEU A 6 -0.62 -5.45 2.10
N ASN A 7 -1.13 -6.68 2.11
CA ASN A 7 -0.39 -7.83 2.65
C ASN A 7 0.91 -8.07 1.89
N ALA A 8 0.90 -7.92 0.56
CA ALA A 8 2.09 -8.04 -0.28
C ALA A 8 3.11 -6.93 0.01
N ALA A 9 2.65 -5.67 0.14
CA ALA A 9 3.50 -4.54 0.51
C ALA A 9 4.11 -4.71 1.91
N CYS A 10 3.33 -5.21 2.88
CA CYS A 10 3.79 -5.49 4.24
C CYS A 10 4.71 -6.72 4.34
N ALA A 11 4.83 -7.55 3.31
CA ALA A 11 5.72 -8.70 3.30
C ALA A 11 7.19 -8.33 3.00
N MET A 12 7.47 -7.09 2.60
CA MET A 12 8.83 -6.58 2.44
C MET A 12 9.57 -6.55 3.77
N THR A 13 10.88 -6.75 3.73
CA THR A 13 11.73 -6.63 4.91
C THR A 13 11.82 -5.18 5.39
N TRP A 14 12.08 -4.97 6.69
CA TRP A 14 12.25 -3.63 7.24
C TRP A 14 13.31 -2.77 6.51
N PRO A 15 14.49 -3.29 6.12
CA PRO A 15 15.44 -2.53 5.30
C PRO A 15 14.90 -2.11 3.93
N GLU A 16 14.10 -2.96 3.27
CA GLU A 16 13.48 -2.63 1.98
C GLU A 16 12.46 -1.51 2.13
N LEU A 17 11.57 -1.63 3.12
CA LEU A 17 10.57 -0.61 3.47
C LEU A 17 11.24 0.75 3.78
N ARG A 18 12.27 0.75 4.64
CA ARG A 18 13.01 1.97 4.97
C ARG A 18 13.71 2.60 3.76
N ARG A 19 14.19 1.78 2.82
CA ARG A 19 14.89 2.26 1.62
C ARG A 19 13.94 2.97 0.65
N ILE A 20 12.70 2.50 0.53
CA ILE A 20 11.73 3.09 -0.39
C ILE A 20 10.96 4.25 0.25
N THR A 21 10.74 4.26 1.57
CA THR A 21 10.00 5.33 2.24
C THR A 21 10.73 6.68 2.09
N PRO A 22 10.06 7.76 1.60
CA PRO A 22 8.61 7.97 1.51
C PRO A 22 8.02 7.82 0.10
N TRP A 23 8.68 7.10 -0.79
CA TRP A 23 8.28 6.95 -2.19
C TRP A 23 7.28 5.81 -2.36
N GLY A 24 6.19 6.09 -3.06
CA GLY A 24 5.18 5.12 -3.49
C GLY A 24 5.37 4.64 -4.93
N ASP A 25 4.40 3.85 -5.39
CA ASP A 25 4.26 3.48 -6.80
C ASP A 25 2.78 3.34 -7.20
N SER A 26 2.53 3.33 -8.51
CA SER A 26 1.21 3.15 -9.10
C SER A 26 1.30 2.21 -10.30
N PHE A 27 0.35 1.28 -10.42
CA PHE A 27 0.31 0.33 -11.52
C PHE A 27 -1.12 -0.17 -11.79
N GLU A 28 -1.36 -0.73 -12.98
CA GLU A 28 -2.63 -1.36 -13.32
C GLU A 28 -2.67 -2.81 -12.83
N GLY A 29 -3.85 -3.23 -12.37
CA GLY A 29 -4.14 -4.63 -12.05
C GLY A 29 -5.55 -5.02 -12.48
N PHE A 30 -5.93 -6.26 -12.16
CA PHE A 30 -7.26 -6.79 -12.48
C PHE A 30 -8.01 -7.13 -11.21
N ALA A 31 -9.19 -6.52 -11.02
CA ALA A 31 -10.11 -6.90 -9.98
C ALA A 31 -10.62 -8.34 -10.20
N PRO A 32 -11.14 -9.02 -9.15
CA PRO A 32 -11.74 -10.36 -9.30
C PRO A 32 -12.87 -10.43 -10.34
N SER A 33 -13.53 -9.30 -10.62
CA SER A 33 -14.52 -9.15 -11.70
C SER A 33 -13.95 -9.20 -13.12
N GLY A 34 -12.61 -9.21 -13.28
CA GLY A 34 -11.90 -9.10 -14.56
C GLY A 34 -11.69 -7.67 -15.07
N ARG A 35 -12.20 -6.66 -14.35
CA ARG A 35 -12.03 -5.24 -14.70
C ARG A 35 -10.63 -4.74 -14.37
N THR A 36 -10.11 -3.85 -15.20
CA THR A 36 -8.86 -3.11 -14.93
C THR A 36 -9.09 -2.10 -13.81
N VAL A 37 -8.16 -2.07 -12.85
CA VAL A 37 -8.13 -1.11 -11.75
C VAL A 37 -6.75 -0.48 -11.65
N GLU A 38 -6.68 0.74 -11.13
CA GLU A 38 -5.43 1.39 -10.76
C GLU A 38 -5.14 1.10 -9.28
N ILE A 39 -3.91 0.68 -8.99
CA ILE A 39 -3.43 0.38 -7.65
C ILE A 39 -2.36 1.40 -7.32
N GLU A 40 -2.49 2.06 -6.18
CA GLU A 40 -1.51 3.01 -5.67
C GLU A 40 -1.03 2.54 -4.29
N ARG A 41 0.29 2.46 -4.09
CA ARG A 41 0.90 2.14 -2.80
C ARG A 41 1.70 3.33 -2.31
N ARG A 42 1.48 3.74 -1.08
CA ARG A 42 2.20 4.84 -0.42
C ARG A 42 2.90 4.32 0.83
N TYR A 43 4.15 4.75 0.99
CA TYR A 43 4.96 4.42 2.17
C TYR A 43 5.31 5.74 2.84
N LEU A 44 4.88 5.94 4.08
CA LEU A 44 5.01 7.21 4.79
C LEU A 44 5.71 6.99 6.12
N TRP A 45 6.57 7.93 6.53
CA TRP A 45 7.06 7.94 7.90
C TRP A 45 5.92 8.29 8.85
N ALA A 46 5.68 7.44 9.85
CA ALA A 46 4.71 7.72 10.89
C ALA A 46 5.23 8.84 11.80
N LEU A 47 4.35 9.78 12.13
CA LEU A 47 4.62 10.79 13.16
C LEU A 47 4.47 10.19 14.57
N ASP A 48 3.49 9.30 14.73
CA ASP A 48 3.22 8.57 15.97
C ASP A 48 2.76 7.13 15.62
N PRO A 49 3.48 6.09 16.08
CA PRO A 49 4.76 6.14 16.78
C PRO A 49 5.90 6.57 15.86
N GLU A 50 6.80 7.41 16.38
CA GLU A 50 7.96 7.90 15.62
C GLU A 50 8.83 6.73 15.11
N GLY A 51 9.25 6.81 13.84
CA GLY A 51 10.13 5.82 13.22
C GLY A 51 9.42 4.58 12.69
N ALA A 52 8.10 4.45 12.88
CA ALA A 52 7.28 3.47 12.17
C ALA A 52 7.04 3.90 10.71
N ILE A 53 6.60 2.94 9.88
CA ILE A 53 6.23 3.17 8.48
C ILE A 53 4.74 2.87 8.32
N ILE A 54 4.00 3.82 7.77
CA ILE A 54 2.61 3.63 7.33
C ILE A 54 2.66 3.13 5.89
N VAL A 55 2.03 1.99 5.63
CA VAL A 55 1.80 1.47 4.29
C VAL A 55 0.33 1.68 3.98
N GLU A 56 0.04 2.47 2.95
CA GLU A 56 -1.31 2.68 2.45
C GLU A 56 -1.42 2.08 1.05
N VAL A 57 -2.56 1.46 0.77
CA VAL A 57 -2.90 0.94 -0.54
C VAL A 57 -4.29 1.41 -0.92
N GLU A 58 -4.40 2.02 -2.09
CA GLU A 58 -5.66 2.40 -2.71
C GLU A 58 -5.86 1.61 -4.00
N VAL A 59 -7.05 1.06 -4.20
CA VAL A 59 -7.46 0.44 -5.46
C VAL A 59 -8.65 1.21 -6.01
N ARG A 60 -8.48 1.80 -7.19
CA ARG A 60 -9.49 2.63 -7.87
C ARG A 60 -9.99 1.95 -9.14
N ASP A 61 -11.30 1.79 -9.26
CA ASP A 61 -11.97 1.38 -10.49
C ASP A 61 -12.62 2.61 -11.13
N ALA A 62 -11.95 3.17 -12.15
CA ALA A 62 -12.42 4.38 -12.81
C ALA A 62 -13.76 4.20 -13.54
N ALA A 63 -14.05 2.98 -14.03
CA ALA A 63 -15.26 2.69 -14.77
C ALA A 63 -16.51 2.65 -13.85
N ALA A 64 -16.38 2.05 -12.66
CA ALA A 64 -17.43 2.11 -11.64
C ALA A 64 -17.42 3.37 -10.78
N ARG A 65 -16.33 4.17 -10.84
CA ARG A 65 -16.11 5.33 -9.96
C ARG A 65 -16.09 4.91 -8.48
N GLU A 66 -15.48 3.78 -8.20
CA GLU A 66 -15.34 3.20 -6.85
C GLU A 66 -13.87 3.16 -6.45
N GLY A 67 -13.60 3.28 -5.15
CA GLY A 67 -12.26 3.21 -4.58
C GLY A 67 -12.28 2.58 -3.20
N VAL A 68 -11.25 1.80 -2.89
CA VAL A 68 -11.06 1.21 -1.56
C VAL A 68 -9.63 1.47 -1.12
N GLU A 69 -9.49 2.08 0.06
CA GLU A 69 -8.21 2.29 0.73
C GLU A 69 -8.09 1.36 1.93
N THR A 70 -6.90 0.81 2.14
CA THR A 70 -6.52 0.10 3.36
C THR A 70 -5.12 0.52 3.79
N ARG A 71 -4.80 0.35 5.08
CA ARG A 71 -3.49 0.73 5.61
C ARG A 71 -3.03 -0.14 6.77
N ALA A 72 -1.73 -0.17 6.98
CA ALA A 72 -1.07 -0.77 8.14
C ALA A 72 0.05 0.13 8.67
N ILE A 73 0.36 -0.03 9.95
CA ILE A 73 1.54 0.60 10.58
C ILE A 73 2.52 -0.53 10.90
N LEU A 74 3.76 -0.39 10.41
CA LEU A 74 4.84 -1.35 10.62
C LEU A 74 5.89 -0.73 11.54
N HIS A 75 6.25 -1.47 12.57
CA HIS A 75 7.27 -1.08 13.53
C HIS A 75 8.62 -1.68 13.15
N ALA A 76 9.69 -1.00 13.57
CA ALA A 76 11.02 -1.59 13.53
C ALA A 76 11.03 -2.92 14.31
N PRO A 77 11.68 -3.96 13.79
CA PRO A 77 11.87 -5.19 14.55
C PRO A 77 12.63 -4.89 15.86
N SER A 78 12.22 -5.57 16.93
CA SER A 78 12.82 -5.50 18.27
C SER A 78 14.20 -6.15 18.33
#